data_AF-A0A6J7PUQ5-F1
#
_entry.id   AF-A0A6J7PUQ5-F1
#
_cell.length_a   1.000
_cell.length_b   1.000
_cell.length_c   1.000
_cell.angle_alpha   90.00
_cell.angle_beta   90.00
_cell.angle_gamma   90.00
#
_symmetry.space_group_name_H-M   'P 1'
#
loop_
_entity.id
_entity.type
_entity.pdbx_description
1 polymer ?
#
loop_
_entity_poly.entity_id
_entity_poly.type
_entity_poly.pdbx_seq_one_letter_code
_entity_poly.pdbx_strand_id
1 'polypeptide(L)'
;MQLMDSLENLIAAHPQTSFLGAHVGCYAENLGWVARMLTAYPNFCVDLGGRVSEIGRKPSETKKFVETFSDRILFGTDDFPPTRSGYRTFFRFLESDDKDFSYDPEHEIPRQGNWTVSGLNLSHDVLEKVYRTNALGLLKLH
;
A
#
# COMPACT_ATOMS: atom_id res chain seq x y z
N MET A 1 15.21 -8.28 14.09
CA MET A 1 15.08 -6.81 14.01
C MET A 1 14.00 -6.42 15.01
N GLN A 2 14.37 -5.92 16.20
CA GLN A 2 13.52 -5.94 17.40
C GLN A 2 12.10 -5.37 17.21
N LEU A 3 11.94 -4.28 16.45
CA LEU A 3 10.63 -3.65 16.22
C LEU A 3 9.70 -4.51 15.36
N MET A 4 10.20 -5.05 14.25
CA MET A 4 9.39 -5.91 13.37
C MET A 4 9.06 -7.23 14.04
N ASP A 5 9.99 -7.80 14.80
CA ASP A 5 9.77 -9.02 15.57
C ASP A 5 8.68 -8.78 16.65
N SER A 6 8.66 -7.60 17.26
CA SER A 6 7.65 -7.22 18.25
C SER A 6 6.26 -7.05 17.63
N LEU A 7 6.17 -6.43 16.44
CA LEU A 7 4.92 -6.32 15.69
C LEU A 7 4.37 -7.71 15.34
N GLU A 8 5.23 -8.59 14.84
CA GLU A 8 4.84 -9.96 14.48
C GLU A 8 4.34 -10.75 15.69
N ASN A 9 5.06 -10.70 16.81
CA ASN A 9 4.64 -11.35 18.05
C ASN A 9 3.27 -10.85 18.53
N LEU A 10 3.01 -9.54 18.41
CA LEU A 10 1.71 -8.96 18.76
C LEU A 10 0.60 -9.51 17.86
N ILE A 11 0.81 -9.52 16.53
CA ILE A 11 -0.19 -10.01 15.57
C ILE A 11 -0.47 -11.50 15.80
N ALA A 12 0.59 -12.31 15.98
CA ALA A 12 0.51 -13.75 16.18
C ALA A 12 -0.25 -14.12 17.47
N ALA A 13 -0.06 -13.36 18.54
CA ALA A 13 -0.71 -13.60 19.82
C ALA A 13 -2.21 -13.28 19.83
N HIS A 14 -2.73 -12.54 18.83
CA HIS A 14 -4.10 -12.04 18.83
C HIS A 14 -4.84 -12.41 17.52
N PRO A 15 -5.03 -13.71 17.22
CA PRO A 15 -5.63 -14.14 15.94
C PRO A 15 -7.09 -13.71 15.74
N GLN A 16 -7.78 -13.30 16.82
CA GLN A 16 -9.16 -12.81 16.77
C GLN A 16 -9.26 -11.28 16.58
N THR A 17 -8.13 -10.57 16.59
CA THR A 17 -8.07 -9.13 16.35
C THR A 17 -7.56 -8.87 14.95
N SER A 18 -8.30 -8.08 14.17
CA SER A 18 -7.82 -7.61 12.87
C SER A 18 -6.86 -6.45 13.05
N PHE A 19 -5.70 -6.52 12.39
CA PHE A 19 -4.67 -5.48 12.39
C PHE A 19 -4.55 -4.87 11.00
N LEU A 20 -4.52 -3.54 10.94
CA LEU A 20 -4.15 -2.78 9.75
C LEU A 20 -2.75 -2.20 9.96
N GLY A 21 -1.76 -2.75 9.28
CA GLY A 21 -0.38 -2.25 9.27
C GLY A 21 -0.27 -1.01 8.40
N ALA A 22 -0.09 0.13 9.06
CA ALA A 22 0.07 1.43 8.41
C ALA A 22 1.18 1.42 7.36
N HIS A 23 0.98 2.06 6.20
CA HIS A 23 2.05 2.37 5.24
C HIS A 23 2.84 1.13 4.78
N VAL A 24 2.13 0.13 4.26
CA VAL A 24 2.67 -1.17 3.83
C VAL A 24 3.34 -1.91 5.01
N GLY A 25 2.67 -1.92 6.17
CA GLY A 25 3.22 -2.53 7.39
C GLY A 25 4.49 -1.82 7.92
N CYS A 26 4.65 -0.54 7.57
CA CYS A 26 5.80 0.31 7.86
C CYS A 26 7.14 -0.25 7.33
N TYR A 27 7.09 -1.09 6.28
CA TYR A 27 8.29 -1.68 5.70
C TYR A 27 8.19 -1.85 4.17
N ALA A 28 7.75 -0.78 3.50
CA ALA A 28 7.53 -0.72 2.06
C ALA A 28 8.79 -1.05 1.22
N GLU A 29 9.98 -0.86 1.77
CA GLU A 29 11.25 -1.18 1.12
C GLU A 29 11.48 -2.69 1.00
N ASN A 30 10.79 -3.49 1.83
CA ASN A 30 10.92 -4.95 1.93
C ASN A 30 9.55 -5.64 1.79
N LEU A 31 9.00 -5.60 0.57
CA LEU A 31 7.74 -6.28 0.23
C LEU A 31 7.80 -7.80 0.49
N GLY A 32 8.98 -8.42 0.42
CA GLY A 32 9.16 -9.83 0.77
C GLY A 32 8.81 -10.14 2.24
N TRP A 33 9.22 -9.28 3.17
CA TRP A 33 8.85 -9.42 4.58
C TRP A 33 7.36 -9.20 4.80
N VAL A 34 6.78 -8.18 4.16
CA VAL A 34 5.35 -7.86 4.28
C VAL A 34 4.49 -9.00 3.68
N ALA A 35 4.90 -9.54 2.54
CA ALA A 35 4.25 -10.69 1.90
C ALA A 35 4.24 -11.93 2.80
N ARG A 36 5.35 -12.19 3.50
CA ARG A 36 5.43 -13.28 4.49
C ARG A 36 4.45 -13.07 5.64
N MET A 37 4.33 -11.84 6.16
CA MET A 37 3.35 -11.52 7.20
C MET A 37 1.91 -11.74 6.73
N LEU A 38 1.56 -11.24 5.54
CA LEU A 38 0.22 -11.41 4.96
C LEU A 38 -0.11 -12.89 4.70
N THR A 39 0.90 -13.70 4.37
CA THR A 39 0.74 -15.16 4.20
C THR A 39 0.53 -15.86 5.54
N ALA A 40 1.32 -15.52 6.56
CA ALA A 40 1.32 -16.22 7.84
C ALA A 40 0.12 -15.84 8.73
N TYR A 41 -0.37 -14.61 8.61
CA TYR A 41 -1.34 -14.03 9.55
C TYR A 41 -2.61 -13.59 8.84
N PRO A 42 -3.67 -14.43 8.81
CA PRO A 42 -4.94 -14.09 8.18
C PRO A 42 -5.71 -12.99 8.94
N ASN A 43 -5.19 -12.46 10.04
CA ASN A 43 -5.73 -11.29 10.75
C ASN A 43 -4.95 -9.99 10.44
N PHE A 44 -3.97 -10.00 9.54
CA PHE A 44 -3.18 -8.81 9.16
C PHE A 44 -3.50 -8.27 7.76
N CYS A 45 -3.78 -6.98 7.66
CA CYS A 45 -3.95 -6.21 6.41
C CYS A 45 -2.92 -5.06 6.37
N VAL A 46 -2.73 -4.42 5.21
CA VAL A 46 -1.90 -3.20 5.09
C VAL A 46 -2.60 -2.15 4.23
N ASP A 47 -2.22 -0.88 4.36
CA ASP A 47 -2.58 0.18 3.40
C ASP A 47 -1.38 0.64 2.56
N LEU A 48 -1.63 1.49 1.56
CA LEU A 48 -0.61 2.04 0.64
C LEU A 48 -0.19 3.49 0.95
N GLY A 49 -0.73 4.09 2.00
CA GLY A 49 -0.58 5.52 2.30
C GLY A 49 0.86 5.93 2.50
N GLY A 50 1.24 7.08 1.94
CA GLY A 50 2.56 7.69 2.13
C GLY A 50 3.72 6.90 1.53
N ARG A 51 3.47 5.84 0.74
CA ARG A 51 4.50 4.92 0.25
C ARG A 51 4.70 4.85 -1.26
N VAL A 52 4.02 5.70 -2.03
CA VAL A 52 4.13 5.71 -3.50
C VAL A 52 5.59 5.83 -3.95
N SER A 53 6.41 6.62 -3.26
CA SER A 53 7.82 6.79 -3.60
C SER A 53 8.60 5.47 -3.48
N GLU A 54 8.42 4.70 -2.41
CA GLU A 54 9.18 3.48 -2.14
C GLU A 54 8.72 2.28 -2.97
N ILE A 55 7.40 2.11 -3.16
CA ILE A 55 6.85 0.97 -3.92
C ILE A 55 6.77 1.27 -5.41
N GLY A 56 6.64 2.55 -5.80
CA GLY A 56 6.54 2.98 -7.18
C GLY A 56 7.85 2.89 -7.96
N ARG A 57 9.00 2.84 -7.28
CA ARG A 57 10.32 2.59 -7.89
C ARG A 57 10.58 1.12 -8.25
N LYS A 58 9.68 0.21 -7.84
CA LYS A 58 9.73 -1.24 -8.11
C LYS A 58 8.40 -1.74 -8.69
N PRO A 59 7.89 -1.15 -9.78
CA PRO A 59 6.50 -1.32 -10.23
C PRO A 59 6.12 -2.79 -10.50
N SER A 60 7.01 -3.60 -11.08
CA SER A 60 6.73 -5.01 -11.36
C SER A 60 6.60 -5.86 -10.10
N GLU A 61 7.43 -5.60 -9.08
CA GLU A 61 7.36 -6.30 -7.79
C GLU A 61 6.11 -5.88 -7.02
N THR A 62 5.85 -4.57 -7.00
CA THR A 62 4.68 -3.98 -6.34
C THR A 62 3.37 -4.46 -6.98
N LYS A 63 3.29 -4.50 -8.30
CA LYS A 63 2.11 -5.03 -9.01
C LYS A 63 1.82 -6.46 -8.57
N LYS A 64 2.83 -7.34 -8.64
CA LYS A 64 2.69 -8.74 -8.22
C LYS A 64 2.26 -8.85 -6.76
N PHE A 65 2.83 -8.03 -5.87
CA PHE A 65 2.45 -7.98 -4.46
C PHE A 65 0.98 -7.58 -4.29
N VAL A 66 0.54 -6.51 -4.96
CA VAL A 66 -0.84 -6.00 -4.85
C VAL A 66 -1.84 -6.99 -5.42
N GLU A 67 -1.56 -7.61 -6.56
CA GLU A 67 -2.43 -8.64 -7.16
C GLU A 67 -2.56 -9.88 -6.26
N THR A 68 -1.43 -10.36 -5.73
CA THR A 68 -1.37 -11.57 -4.87
C THR A 68 -2.15 -11.38 -3.57
N PHE A 69 -2.07 -10.20 -2.95
CA PHE A 69 -2.70 -9.90 -1.68
C PHE A 69 -3.86 -8.91 -1.81
N SER A 70 -4.54 -8.92 -2.96
CA SER A 70 -5.57 -7.93 -3.31
C SER A 70 -6.73 -7.85 -2.33
N ASP A 71 -7.04 -8.94 -1.61
CA ASP A 71 -8.08 -8.98 -0.56
C ASP A 71 -7.63 -8.37 0.79
N ARG A 72 -6.36 -7.97 0.92
CA ARG A 72 -5.73 -7.54 2.18
C ARG A 72 -5.01 -6.20 2.13
N ILE A 73 -5.10 -5.51 1.00
CA ILE A 73 -4.47 -4.21 0.75
C ILE A 73 -5.56 -3.15 0.67
N LEU A 74 -5.43 -2.11 1.47
CA LEU A 74 -6.38 -1.01 1.55
C LEU A 74 -5.79 0.24 0.90
N PHE A 75 -6.67 1.06 0.34
CA PHE A 75 -6.31 2.38 -0.11
C PHE A 75 -6.11 3.35 1.05
N GLY A 76 -5.05 4.14 0.97
CA GLY A 76 -4.78 5.26 1.86
C GLY A 76 -3.83 6.21 1.13
N THR A 77 -3.96 7.51 1.36
CA THR A 77 -3.05 8.51 0.77
C THR A 77 -1.97 8.97 1.74
N ASP A 78 -2.27 8.98 3.05
CA ASP A 78 -1.46 9.65 4.08
C ASP A 78 -1.25 11.15 3.81
N ASP A 79 -2.29 11.80 3.26
CA ASP A 79 -2.29 13.23 2.94
C ASP A 79 -3.35 13.96 3.78
N PHE A 80 -2.93 14.98 4.54
CA PHE A 80 -3.83 15.80 5.35
C PHE A 80 -3.41 17.29 5.36
N PRO A 81 -4.28 18.22 4.93
CA PRO A 81 -5.58 17.97 4.30
C PRO A 81 -5.43 17.28 2.94
N PRO A 82 -6.39 16.44 2.51
CA PRO A 82 -6.26 15.72 1.25
C PRO A 82 -6.30 16.70 0.07
N THR A 83 -5.37 16.52 -0.87
CA THR A 83 -5.28 17.34 -2.08
C THR A 83 -5.81 16.59 -3.30
N ARG A 84 -6.37 17.34 -4.27
CA ARG A 84 -6.77 16.75 -5.57
C ARG A 84 -5.57 16.17 -6.32
N SER A 85 -4.40 16.82 -6.19
CA SER A 85 -3.16 16.35 -6.81
C SER A 85 -2.69 15.04 -6.18
N GLY A 86 -2.72 14.92 -4.85
CA GLY A 86 -2.41 13.69 -4.13
C GLY A 86 -3.25 12.51 -4.60
N TYR A 87 -4.58 12.66 -4.66
CA TYR A 87 -5.45 11.61 -5.21
C TYR A 87 -5.11 11.25 -6.66
N ARG A 88 -4.87 12.25 -7.51
CA ARG A 88 -4.50 12.01 -8.92
C ARG A 88 -3.19 11.23 -9.04
N THR A 89 -2.20 11.51 -8.20
CA THR A 89 -0.96 10.73 -8.17
C THR A 89 -1.26 9.27 -7.83
N PHE A 90 -2.05 9.02 -6.79
CA PHE A 90 -2.41 7.66 -6.40
C PHE A 90 -3.19 6.91 -7.49
N PHE A 91 -4.19 7.54 -8.11
CA PHE A 91 -4.94 6.94 -9.21
C PHE A 91 -4.04 6.66 -10.41
N ARG A 92 -3.20 7.63 -10.80
CA ARG A 92 -2.21 7.43 -11.86
C ARG A 92 -1.29 6.25 -11.54
N PHE A 93 -0.80 6.16 -10.30
CA PHE A 93 0.06 5.07 -9.87
C PHE A 93 -0.63 3.70 -9.91
N LEU A 94 -1.87 3.59 -9.47
CA LEU A 94 -2.56 2.30 -9.39
C LEU A 94 -3.15 1.86 -10.73
N GLU A 95 -3.67 2.79 -11.52
CA GLU A 95 -4.54 2.51 -12.67
C GLU A 95 -3.83 2.57 -14.02
N SER A 96 -2.79 3.39 -14.16
CA SER A 96 -2.12 3.59 -15.45
C SER A 96 -0.94 2.64 -15.66
N ASP A 97 -0.52 2.51 -16.91
CA ASP A 97 0.75 1.91 -17.31
C ASP A 97 1.87 2.95 -17.53
N ASP A 98 1.62 4.21 -17.17
CA ASP A 98 2.57 5.32 -17.32
C ASP A 98 3.91 5.01 -16.65
N LYS A 99 5.00 5.44 -17.30
CA LYS A 99 6.36 5.24 -16.83
C LYS A 99 7.00 6.56 -16.43
N ASP A 100 7.91 6.46 -15.46
CA ASP A 100 8.85 7.50 -15.09
C ASP A 100 8.24 8.89 -14.81
N PHE A 101 7.18 8.94 -13.98
CA PHE A 101 6.55 10.20 -13.58
C PHE A 101 6.88 10.59 -12.13
N SER A 102 6.73 11.88 -11.81
CA SER A 102 6.87 12.37 -10.43
C SER A 102 5.68 11.94 -9.57
N TYR A 103 5.96 11.38 -8.39
CA TYR A 103 4.95 11.09 -7.38
C TYR A 103 4.59 12.33 -6.52
N ASP A 104 5.29 13.45 -6.69
CA ASP A 104 5.05 14.69 -5.96
C ASP A 104 5.04 15.88 -6.93
N PRO A 105 4.02 15.98 -7.81
CA PRO A 105 4.02 16.94 -8.91
C PRO A 105 3.87 18.40 -8.46
N GLU A 106 3.59 18.65 -7.19
CA GLU A 106 3.48 20.01 -6.61
C GLU A 106 4.85 20.58 -6.19
N HIS A 107 5.89 19.76 -6.14
CA HIS A 107 7.22 20.15 -5.68
C HIS A 107 8.28 19.91 -6.75
N GLU A 108 9.20 20.85 -6.93
CA GLU A 108 10.34 20.69 -7.85
C GLU A 108 11.27 19.56 -7.41
N ILE A 109 11.48 19.42 -6.10
CA ILE A 109 12.22 18.33 -5.48
C ILE A 109 11.24 17.49 -4.65
N PRO A 110 11.02 16.21 -5.00
CA PRO A 110 10.10 15.35 -4.27
C PRO A 110 10.51 15.12 -2.80
N ARG A 111 9.52 15.04 -1.91
CA ARG A 111 9.74 14.95 -0.46
C ARG A 111 10.33 13.64 0.06
N GLN A 112 10.22 12.54 -0.69
CA GLN A 112 10.63 11.18 -0.28
C GLN A 112 11.60 10.55 -1.30
N GLY A 113 12.76 11.17 -1.47
CA GLY A 113 13.77 10.71 -2.44
C GLY A 113 13.53 11.23 -3.85
N ASN A 114 14.63 11.49 -4.56
CA ASN A 114 14.64 12.14 -5.86
C ASN A 114 14.68 11.09 -6.99
N TRP A 115 13.57 10.40 -7.21
CA TRP A 115 13.40 9.43 -8.29
C TRP A 115 11.97 9.45 -8.85
N THR A 116 11.81 8.87 -10.04
CA THR A 116 10.52 8.67 -10.69
C THR A 116 9.85 7.37 -10.22
N VAL A 117 8.54 7.30 -10.42
CA VAL A 117 7.74 6.09 -10.20
C VAL A 117 7.03 5.69 -11.50
N SER A 118 6.54 4.46 -11.54
CA SER A 118 5.75 3.94 -12.67
C SER A 118 4.45 3.32 -12.20
N GLY A 119 3.43 3.41 -13.04
CA GLY A 119 2.10 2.87 -12.78
C GLY A 119 2.06 1.34 -12.80
N LEU A 120 1.12 0.78 -12.04
CA LEU A 120 0.92 -0.64 -11.84
C LEU A 120 -0.03 -1.26 -12.88
N ASN A 121 -0.91 -0.46 -13.49
CA ASN A 121 -1.95 -0.92 -14.42
C ASN A 121 -2.73 -2.10 -13.82
N LEU A 122 -3.29 -1.90 -12.63
CA LEU A 122 -4.08 -2.92 -11.93
C LEU A 122 -5.43 -3.12 -12.63
N SER A 123 -5.93 -4.36 -12.60
CA SER A 123 -7.27 -4.63 -13.13
C SER A 123 -8.37 -3.98 -12.28
N HIS A 124 -9.52 -3.75 -12.90
CA HIS A 124 -10.69 -3.21 -12.21
C HIS A 124 -11.05 -4.00 -10.95
N ASP A 125 -11.01 -5.34 -11.00
CA ASP A 125 -11.36 -6.19 -9.86
C ASP A 125 -10.39 -6.03 -8.67
N VAL A 126 -9.11 -5.80 -8.95
CA VAL A 126 -8.11 -5.50 -7.90
C VAL A 126 -8.34 -4.11 -7.34
N LEU A 127 -8.60 -3.12 -8.20
CA LEU A 127 -8.86 -1.73 -7.80
C LEU A 127 -10.11 -1.62 -6.92
N GLU A 128 -11.19 -2.33 -7.25
CA GLU A 128 -12.42 -2.33 -6.43
C GLU A 128 -12.15 -2.82 -5.00
N LYS A 129 -11.33 -3.88 -4.85
CA LYS A 129 -10.93 -4.39 -3.55
C LYS A 129 -10.13 -3.36 -2.76
N VAL A 130 -9.10 -2.80 -3.39
CA VAL A 130 -8.19 -1.82 -2.77
C VAL A 130 -8.93 -0.55 -2.36
N TYR A 131 -9.77 0.00 -3.23
CA TYR A 131 -10.48 1.26 -2.99
C TYR A 131 -11.67 1.14 -2.05
N ARG A 132 -12.32 -0.03 -1.97
CA ARG A 132 -13.63 -0.13 -1.31
C ARG A 132 -13.84 -1.44 -0.55
N THR A 133 -13.84 -2.59 -1.23
CA THR A 133 -14.37 -3.84 -0.66
C THR A 133 -13.64 -4.26 0.62
N ASN A 134 -12.31 -4.10 0.65
CA ASN A 134 -11.51 -4.44 1.82
C ASN A 134 -11.82 -3.53 3.02
N ALA A 135 -12.00 -2.23 2.78
CA ALA A 135 -12.35 -1.27 3.84
C ALA A 135 -13.74 -1.54 4.40
N LEU A 136 -14.73 -1.85 3.56
CA LEU A 136 -16.08 -2.20 4.02
C LEU A 136 -16.08 -3.44 4.90
N GLY A 137 -15.36 -4.50 4.49
CA GLY A 137 -15.24 -5.72 5.26
C GLY A 137 -14.54 -5.50 6.61
N LEU A 138 -13.42 -4.75 6.61
CA LEU A 138 -12.64 -4.49 7.81
C LEU A 138 -13.37 -3.60 8.81
N LEU A 139 -14.04 -2.56 8.33
CA LEU A 139 -14.75 -1.57 9.16
C LEU A 139 -16.20 -1.97 9.45
N LYS A 140 -16.67 -3.10 8.92
CA LYS A 140 -18.05 -3.60 9.05
C LYS A 140 -19.09 -2.56 8.59
N LEU A 141 -18.80 -1.92 7.47
CA LEU A 141 -19.68 -0.96 6.82
C LEU A 141 -20.50 -1.72 5.76
N HIS A 142 -21.83 -1.66 5.87
CA HIS A 142 -22.78 -2.32 4.97
C HIS A 142 -23.62 -1.29 4.21
#